data_AF-A0A1M6RCP6-F1
#
_entry.id   AF-A0A1M6RCP6-F1
#
_cell.length_a   1.000
_cell.length_b   1.000
_cell.length_c   1.000
_cell.angle_alpha   90.00
_cell.angle_beta   90.00
_cell.angle_gamma   90.00
#
_symmetry.space_group_name_H-M   'P 1'
#
loop_
_entity.id
_entity.type
_entity.pdbx_description
1 polymer ?
#
loop_
_entity_poly.entity_id
_entity_poly.type
_entity_poly.pdbx_seq_one_letter_code
_entity_poly.pdbx_strand_id
1 'polypeptide(L)' 'MDIKGKIEEIISKVKNDKDFAAKFKSNPIQAVESIIGVDLPEEQIKSVIDGVKAKISLDEASGIVGKIKNLF' A
#
# COMPACT_ATOMS: atom_id res chain seq x y z
N MET A 1 14.09 9.60 -10.02
CA MET A 1 12.64 9.42 -10.08
C MET A 1 12.30 8.32 -9.08
N ASP A 2 12.07 8.69 -7.83
CA ASP A 2 11.98 7.75 -6.71
C ASP A 2 10.57 7.21 -6.54
N ILE A 3 10.19 6.33 -7.47
CA ILE A 3 8.93 5.58 -7.40
C ILE A 3 8.86 4.78 -6.09
N LYS A 4 10.00 4.29 -5.58
CA LYS A 4 10.08 3.60 -4.28
C LYS A 4 9.67 4.48 -3.10
N GLY A 5 10.15 5.74 -3.05
CA GLY A 5 9.77 6.67 -1.97
C GLY A 5 8.28 6.99 -1.99
N LYS A 6 7.71 7.14 -3.19
CA LYS A 6 6.26 7.30 -3.37
C LYS A 6 5.47 6.11 -2.88
N ILE A 7 5.91 4.88 -3.16
CA ILE A 7 5.27 3.66 -2.65
C ILE A 7 5.23 3.66 -1.12
N GLU A 8 6.34 3.98 -0.45
CA GLU A 8 6.39 4.02 1.01
C GLU A 8 5.52 5.13 1.60
N GLU A 9 5.44 6.29 0.94
CA GLU A 9 4.54 7.38 1.30
C GLU A 9 3.07 6.94 1.22
N ILE A 10 2.69 6.23 0.16
CA ILE A 10 1.34 5.66 -0.01
C ILE A 10 1.06 4.64 1.10
N ILE A 11 1.98 3.71 1.38
CA ILE A 11 1.80 2.71 2.46
C ILE A 11 1.61 3.43 3.80
N SER A 12 2.45 4.43 4.08
CA SER A 12 2.38 5.20 5.32
C SER A 12 1.05 5.95 5.44
N LYS A 13 0.56 6.56 4.34
CA LYS A 13 -0.78 7.15 4.25
C LYS A 13 -1.88 6.11 4.47
N VAL A 14 -1.83 4.94 3.82
CA VAL A 14 -2.84 3.88 4.05
C VAL A 14 -2.85 3.41 5.50
N LYS A 15 -1.69 3.34 6.17
CA LYS A 15 -1.59 2.92 7.57
C LYS A 15 -2.05 3.99 8.56
N ASN A 16 -1.72 5.27 8.32
CA ASN A 16 -1.95 6.37 9.26
C ASN A 16 -3.23 7.18 8.97
N ASP A 17 -3.67 7.24 7.72
CA ASP A 17 -4.77 8.07 7.23
C ASP A 17 -5.95 7.17 6.83
N LYS A 18 -6.97 7.12 7.68
CA LYS A 18 -8.15 6.27 7.49
C LYS A 18 -8.98 6.68 6.27
N ASP A 19 -9.04 7.98 5.97
CA ASP A 19 -9.71 8.50 4.78
C ASP A 19 -8.97 8.07 3.51
N PHE A 20 -7.63 8.16 3.54
CA PHE A 20 -6.82 7.64 2.45
C PHE A 20 -6.95 6.12 2.31
N ALA A 21 -6.98 5.37 3.42
CA ALA A 21 -7.19 3.93 3.38
C ALA A 21 -8.54 3.56 2.76
N ALA A 22 -9.62 4.29 3.09
CA ALA A 22 -10.93 4.09 2.50
C ALA A 22 -10.92 4.43 0.99
N LYS A 23 -10.32 5.56 0.61
CA LYS A 23 -10.13 5.93 -0.81
C LYS A 23 -9.28 4.90 -1.55
N PHE A 24 -8.20 4.41 -0.97
CA PHE A 24 -7.32 3.42 -1.58
C PHE A 24 -8.02 2.06 -1.72
N LYS A 25 -8.87 1.67 -0.77
CA LYS A 25 -9.70 0.45 -0.91
C LYS A 25 -10.74 0.59 -2.02
N SER A 26 -11.37 1.75 -2.15
CA SER A 26 -12.41 1.98 -3.16
C SER A 26 -11.84 2.26 -4.56
N ASN A 27 -10.79 3.08 -4.64
CA ASN A 27 -10.15 3.58 -5.87
C ASN A 27 -8.64 3.71 -5.67
N PRO A 28 -7.90 2.59 -5.68
CA PRO A 28 -6.46 2.60 -5.42
C PRO A 28 -5.67 3.36 -6.50
N ILE A 29 -6.11 3.33 -7.76
CA ILE A 29 -5.47 4.05 -8.88
C ILE A 29 -5.49 5.55 -8.61
N GLN A 30 -6.69 6.10 -8.39
CA GLN A 30 -6.88 7.52 -8.13
C GLN A 30 -6.21 7.98 -6.82
N ALA A 31 -6.18 7.11 -5.79
CA ALA A 31 -5.49 7.39 -4.54
C ALA A 31 -3.96 7.50 -4.74
N VAL A 32 -3.39 6.59 -5.54
CA VAL A 32 -1.96 6.61 -5.89
C VAL A 32 -1.63 7.81 -6.78
N GLU A 33 -2.41 8.07 -7.83
CA GLU A 33 -2.24 9.26 -8.68
C GLU A 33 -2.30 10.56 -7.87
N SER A 34 -3.20 10.67 -6.90
CA SER A 34 -3.34 11.86 -6.07
C SER A 34 -2.12 12.13 -5.17
N ILE A 35 -1.28 11.12 -4.89
CA ILE A 35 -0.04 11.25 -4.09
C ILE A 35 1.17 11.43 -5.00
N ILE A 36 1.21 10.66 -6.08
CA ILE A 36 2.35 10.65 -6.99
C ILE A 36 2.34 11.91 -7.86
N GLY A 37 1.17 12.40 -8.27
CA GLY A 37 1.01 13.62 -9.08
C GLY A 37 1.71 13.55 -10.44
N VAL A 38 2.10 12.35 -10.89
CA VAL A 38 2.70 12.12 -12.20
C VAL A 38 1.86 11.11 -12.97
N ASP A 39 1.66 11.34 -14.26
CA ASP A 39 1.08 10.39 -15.22
C ASP A 39 2.02 9.18 -15.35
N LEU A 40 1.98 8.29 -14.35
CA LEU A 40 2.59 6.99 -14.46
C LEU A 40 1.71 6.12 -15.37
N PRO A 41 2.33 5.22 -16.17
CA PRO A 41 1.58 4.19 -16.86
C PRO A 41 0.69 3.42 -15.88
N GLU A 42 -0.54 3.12 -16.27
CA GLU A 42 -1.49 2.35 -15.43
C GLU A 42 -0.87 1.04 -14.90
N GLU A 43 -0.01 0.39 -15.69
CA GLU A 43 0.69 -0.84 -15.30
C GLU A 43 1.65 -0.63 -14.12
N GLN A 44 2.36 0.50 -14.08
CA GLN A 44 3.23 0.88 -12.97
C GLN A 44 2.39 1.19 -11.74
N ILE A 45 1.27 1.92 -11.92
CA ILE A 45 0.34 2.24 -10.82
C ILE A 45 -0.25 0.95 -10.23
N LYS A 46 -0.68 0.00 -11.06
CA LYS A 46 -1.15 -1.31 -10.62
C LYS A 46 -0.09 -2.06 -9.83
N SER A 47 1.15 -2.09 -10.33
CA SER A 47 2.28 -2.73 -9.64
C SER A 47 2.56 -2.10 -8.28
N VAL A 48 2.43 -0.76 -8.17
CA VAL A 48 2.53 -0.03 -6.91
C VAL A 48 1.40 -0.45 -5.96
N ILE A 49 0.15 -0.44 -6.44
CA ILE A 49 -1.02 -0.82 -5.65
C ILE A 49 -0.90 -2.24 -5.12
N ASP A 50 -0.51 -3.18 -5.98
CA ASP A 50 -0.32 -4.57 -5.59
C ASP A 50 0.85 -4.71 -4.61
N GLY A 51 1.94 -3.97 -4.80
CA GLY A 51 3.03 -3.90 -3.82
C GLY A 51 2.57 -3.37 -2.45
N VAL A 52 1.75 -2.31 -2.42
CA VAL A 52 1.18 -1.76 -1.19
C VAL A 52 0.24 -2.76 -0.52
N LYS A 53 -0.70 -3.36 -1.27
CA LYS A 53 -1.63 -4.37 -0.75
C LYS A 53 -0.88 -5.61 -0.24
N ALA A 54 0.05 -6.13 -1.02
CA ALA A 54 0.86 -7.29 -0.65
C ALA A 54 1.66 -7.01 0.62
N LYS A 55 2.26 -5.81 0.75
CA LYS A 55 3.00 -5.44 1.97
C LYS A 55 2.08 -5.36 3.19
N ILE A 56 0.88 -4.80 3.06
CA ILE A 56 -0.11 -4.73 4.15
C ILE A 56 -0.57 -6.14 4.55
N SER A 57 -0.97 -6.97 3.59
CA SER A 57 -1.40 -8.35 3.85
C SER A 57 -0.28 -9.21 4.42
N LEU A 58 0.97 -9.00 3.97
CA LEU A 58 2.14 -9.66 4.53
C LEU A 58 2.40 -9.22 5.97
N ASP A 59 2.25 -7.94 6.30
CA ASP A 59 2.37 -7.41 7.68
C ASP A 59 1.34 -8.08 8.61
N GLU A 60 0.08 -8.20 8.16
CA GLU A 60 -0.98 -8.90 8.88
C GLU A 60 -0.66 -10.39 9.04
N ALA A 61 -0.28 -11.07 7.96
CA ALA A 61 0.07 -12.49 7.99
C ALA A 61 1.31 -12.78 8.85
N SER A 62 2.36 -11.97 8.75
CA SER A 62 3.56 -12.06 9.60
C SER A 62 3.23 -11.82 11.07
N GLY A 63 2.32 -10.88 11.37
CA GLY A 63 1.82 -10.67 12.74
C GLY A 63 1.09 -11.89 13.29
N ILE A 64 0.29 -12.58 12.46
CA ILE A 64 -0.46 -13.77 12.86
C ILE A 64 0.46 -14.99 12.97
N VAL A 65 1.32 -15.24 11.99
CA VAL A 65 2.30 -16.35 11.99
C VAL A 65 3.30 -16.19 13.13
N GLY A 66 3.76 -14.97 13.41
CA GLY A 66 4.62 -14.68 14.55
C GLY A 66 3.95 -15.01 15.88
N LYS A 67 2.67 -14.66 16.04
CA LYS A 67 1.88 -15.01 17.23
C LYS A 67 1.64 -16.51 17.36
N ILE A 68 1.31 -17.20 16.27
CA ILE A 68 1.09 -18.64 16.26
C ILE A 68 2.38 -19.38 16.62
N LYS A 69 3.53 -18.98 16.07
CA LYS A 69 4.83 -19.59 16.40
C LYS A 69 5.23 -19.38 17.86
N ASN A 70 4.77 -18.31 18.51
CA ASN A 70 4.99 -18.04 19.94
C ASN A 70 4.00 -18.78 20.85
N LEU A 71 2.95 -19.40 20.29
CA LEU A 71 1.92 -20.14 21.01
C LEU A 71 2.17 -21.67 20.97
N PHE A 72 3.11 -22.15 20.15
CA PHE A 72 3.46 -23.57 19.98
C PHE A 72 4.88 -23.87 20.43
#